data_AF-A0A1V2B1A1-F1
#
_entry.id   AF-A0A1V2B1A1-F1
#
_cell.length_a   1.000
_cell.length_b   1.000
_cell.length_c   1.000
_cell.angle_alpha   90.00
_cell.angle_beta   90.00
_cell.angle_gamma   90.00
#
_symmetry.space_group_name_H-M   'P 1'
#
loop_
_entity.id
_entity.type
_entity.pdbx_description
1 polymer ?
#
loop_
_entity_poly.entity_id
_entity_poly.type
_entity_poly.pdbx_seq_one_letter_code
_entity_poly.pdbx_strand_id
1 'polypeptide(L)'
;MGAKSGKKTPAYQRVQGNRQAKEKKGRTLSFSLREVLPHVEPGQTAKEWEEEGLLSLLYEQIRYISQFTCQEALQNGCIKRYTKVGYPPNSEYKKPQHINAETWAVMHITKNSKQVVAGYIQDDVFFIVFLDKEHQFWPMAGK
;
A
#
# COMPACT_ATOMS: atom_id res chain seq x y z
N MET A 1 -44.90 15.56 55.38
CA MET A 1 -44.73 15.06 54.00
C MET A 1 -43.34 14.45 53.88
N GLY A 2 -43.24 13.11 53.82
CA GLY A 2 -41.95 12.41 53.83
C GLY A 2 -41.32 12.34 52.44
N ALA A 3 -40.07 12.78 52.32
CA ALA A 3 -39.28 12.72 51.10
C ALA A 3 -38.98 11.25 50.72
N LYS A 4 -39.38 10.85 49.50
CA LYS A 4 -39.09 9.53 48.95
C LYS A 4 -37.60 9.41 48.65
N SER A 5 -36.92 8.49 49.33
CA SER A 5 -35.51 8.16 49.06
C SER A 5 -35.36 7.56 47.67
N GLY A 6 -34.43 8.09 46.88
CA GLY A 6 -34.10 7.56 45.55
C GLY A 6 -33.53 6.15 45.66
N LYS A 7 -34.08 5.21 44.88
CA LYS A 7 -33.57 3.84 44.81
C LYS A 7 -32.11 3.87 44.34
N LYS A 8 -31.19 3.36 45.17
CA LYS A 8 -29.79 3.17 44.81
C LYS A 8 -29.69 2.11 43.72
N THR A 9 -29.11 2.48 42.59
CA THR A 9 -28.81 1.59 41.48
C THR A 9 -27.85 0.49 41.94
N PRO A 10 -28.14 -0.80 41.70
CA PRO A 10 -27.32 -1.88 42.20
C PRO A 10 -25.96 -1.94 41.48
N ALA A 11 -24.91 -2.31 42.23
CA ALA A 11 -23.51 -2.28 41.76
C ALA A 11 -23.21 -3.16 40.53
N TYR A 12 -24.09 -4.10 40.18
CA TYR A 12 -23.94 -4.95 39.00
C TYR A 12 -24.43 -4.29 37.70
N GLN A 13 -25.08 -3.12 37.78
CA GLN A 13 -25.62 -2.45 36.61
C GLN A 13 -24.49 -1.77 35.82
N ARG A 14 -23.95 -2.51 34.85
CA ARG A 14 -22.96 -2.00 33.90
C ARG A 14 -23.59 -0.87 33.08
N VAL A 15 -23.05 0.33 33.20
CA VAL A 15 -23.39 1.45 32.31
C VAL A 15 -22.65 1.23 30.99
N GLN A 16 -23.37 1.20 29.87
CA GLN A 16 -22.75 1.16 28.56
C GLN A 16 -21.90 2.42 28.37
N GLY A 17 -20.62 2.26 28.05
CA GLY A 17 -19.72 3.40 27.85
C GLY A 17 -20.14 4.25 26.65
N ASN A 18 -19.88 5.55 26.70
CA ASN A 18 -20.22 6.54 25.65
C ASN A 18 -19.35 6.44 24.39
N ARG A 19 -18.67 5.32 24.16
CA ARG A 19 -17.78 5.18 23.00
C ARG A 19 -18.64 4.97 21.77
N GLN A 20 -18.64 5.95 20.87
CA GLN A 20 -19.34 5.84 19.60
C GLN A 20 -18.84 4.61 18.84
N ALA A 21 -19.77 3.93 18.15
CA ALA A 21 -19.41 2.86 17.24
C ALA A 21 -18.44 3.44 16.20
N LYS A 22 -17.24 2.85 16.09
CA LYS A 22 -16.31 3.22 15.04
C LYS A 22 -17.00 2.88 13.71
N GLU A 23 -17.17 3.85 12.82
CA GLU A 23 -17.72 3.60 11.50
C GLU A 23 -16.97 2.45 10.83
N LYS A 24 -17.68 1.62 10.05
CA LYS A 24 -17.05 0.57 9.24
C LYS A 24 -16.18 1.22 8.18
N LYS A 25 -14.96 1.60 8.53
CA LYS A 25 -13.94 2.03 7.59
C LYS A 25 -13.66 0.83 6.67
N GLY A 26 -13.70 1.06 5.35
CA GLY A 26 -13.36 0.03 4.37
C GLY A 26 -11.97 -0.55 4.62
N ARG A 27 -11.71 -1.75 4.10
CA ARG A 27 -10.40 -2.39 4.24
C ARG A 27 -9.33 -1.47 3.65
N THR A 28 -8.33 -1.15 4.46
CA THR A 28 -7.20 -0.33 4.01
C THR A 28 -6.20 -1.18 3.25
N LEU A 29 -5.43 -0.53 2.40
CA LEU A 29 -4.41 -1.18 1.60
C LEU A 29 -3.29 -1.72 2.49
N SER A 30 -2.97 -3.00 2.33
CA SER A 30 -1.82 -3.64 2.98
C SER A 30 -0.67 -3.80 1.99
N PHE A 31 0.54 -4.01 2.50
CA PHE A 31 1.73 -4.22 1.66
C PHE A 31 2.38 -5.55 2.01
N SER A 32 2.82 -6.27 0.98
CA SER A 32 3.50 -7.55 1.11
C SER A 32 4.87 -7.48 0.43
N LEU A 33 5.90 -7.94 1.15
CA LEU A 33 7.26 -8.08 0.65
C LEU A 33 7.59 -9.51 0.21
N ARG A 34 6.60 -10.41 0.21
CA ARG A 34 6.78 -11.84 -0.09
C ARG A 34 7.37 -12.10 -1.48
N GLU A 35 6.98 -11.27 -2.44
CA GLU A 35 7.31 -11.44 -3.87
C GLU A 35 8.48 -10.56 -4.30
N VAL A 36 9.17 -9.90 -3.36
CA VAL A 36 10.34 -9.06 -3.67
C VAL A 36 11.45 -9.98 -4.19
N LEU A 37 11.83 -9.78 -5.45
CA LEU A 37 12.82 -10.64 -6.07
C LEU A 37 14.25 -10.23 -5.66
N PRO A 38 15.09 -11.18 -5.24
CA PRO A 38 16.50 -10.90 -4.99
C PRO A 38 17.22 -10.72 -6.33
N HIS A 39 17.85 -9.56 -6.53
CA HIS A 39 18.69 -9.23 -7.69
C HIS A 39 18.06 -9.56 -9.05
N VAL A 40 17.29 -8.62 -9.60
CA VAL A 40 16.80 -8.70 -10.98
C VAL A 40 17.26 -7.45 -11.70
N GLU A 41 18.19 -7.56 -12.64
CA GLU A 41 18.52 -6.45 -13.55
C GLU A 41 17.30 -6.16 -14.45
N PRO A 42 16.92 -4.88 -14.66
CA PRO A 42 17.60 -3.64 -14.26
C PRO A 42 17.24 -3.09 -12.86
N GLY A 43 16.48 -3.82 -12.06
CA GLY A 43 16.13 -3.47 -10.68
C GLY A 43 17.24 -3.57 -9.67
N GLN A 44 16.93 -3.11 -8.46
CA GLN A 44 17.87 -3.01 -7.37
C GLN A 44 17.46 -3.87 -6.18
N THR A 45 18.41 -4.06 -5.28
CA THR A 45 18.22 -4.72 -4.00
C THR A 45 17.87 -3.74 -2.89
N ALA A 46 17.34 -4.28 -1.80
CA ALA A 46 17.12 -3.52 -0.58
C ALA A 46 18.40 -2.89 -0.04
N LYS A 47 19.56 -3.55 -0.21
CA LYS A 47 20.86 -3.03 0.23
C LYS A 47 21.26 -1.78 -0.56
N GLU A 48 21.16 -1.83 -1.89
CA GLU A 48 21.42 -0.66 -2.74
C GLU A 48 20.45 0.49 -2.41
N TRP A 49 19.18 0.19 -2.17
CA TRP A 49 18.19 1.18 -1.76
C TRP A 49 18.46 1.76 -0.37
N GLU A 50 19.03 0.99 0.56
CA GLU A 50 19.44 1.48 1.87
C GLU A 50 20.65 2.41 1.77
N GLU A 51 21.68 2.02 1.01
CA GLU A 51 22.89 2.81 0.77
C GLU A 51 22.56 4.17 0.11
N GLU A 52 21.52 4.22 -0.74
CA GLU A 52 21.02 5.45 -1.36
C GLU A 52 19.98 6.21 -0.51
N GLY A 53 19.61 5.70 0.66
CA GLY A 53 18.60 6.32 1.54
C GLY A 53 17.16 6.25 1.01
N LEU A 54 16.89 5.42 0.01
CA LEU A 54 15.56 5.22 -0.59
C LEU A 54 14.66 4.32 0.25
N LEU A 55 15.25 3.40 1.01
CA LEU A 55 14.48 2.44 1.81
C LEU A 55 13.65 3.12 2.91
N SER A 56 14.20 4.15 3.55
CA SER A 56 13.47 4.95 4.55
C SER A 56 12.31 5.72 3.92
N LEU A 57 12.51 6.28 2.71
CA LEU A 57 11.47 6.95 1.94
C LEU A 57 10.36 5.97 1.54
N LEU A 58 10.72 4.76 1.10
CA LEU A 58 9.76 3.70 0.81
C LEU A 58 8.92 3.35 2.04
N TYR A 59 9.56 3.19 3.19
CA TYR A 59 8.86 2.89 4.44
C TYR A 59 7.86 3.99 4.83
N GLU A 60 8.26 5.26 4.79
CA GLU A 60 7.36 6.37 5.09
C GLU A 60 6.19 6.44 4.12
N GLN A 61 6.44 6.15 2.84
CA GLN A 61 5.40 6.11 1.82
C GLN A 61 4.41 4.95 2.03
N ILE A 62 4.89 3.74 2.37
CA ILE A 62 4.05 2.60 2.75
C ILE A 62 3.19 2.97 3.96
N ARG A 63 3.78 3.60 4.98
CA ARG A 63 3.09 4.05 6.19
C ARG A 63 2.02 5.10 5.88
N TYR A 64 2.28 6.01 4.94
CA TYR A 64 1.30 6.99 4.49
C TYR A 64 0.15 6.31 3.73
N ILE A 65 0.46 5.48 2.73
CA ILE A 65 -0.53 4.91 1.82
C ILE A 65 -1.42 3.86 2.52
N SER A 66 -0.88 3.11 3.47
CA SER A 66 -1.62 2.09 4.23
C SER A 66 -2.77 2.64 5.09
N GLN A 67 -2.92 3.96 5.18
CA GLN A 67 -4.05 4.62 5.85
C GLN A 67 -5.30 4.74 4.96
N PHE A 68 -5.14 4.54 3.66
CA PHE A 68 -6.16 4.64 2.63
C PHE A 68 -6.67 3.26 2.20
N THR A 69 -7.89 3.22 1.69
CA THR A 69 -8.42 2.10 0.90
C THR A 69 -7.71 2.02 -0.45
N CYS A 70 -7.81 0.88 -1.14
CA CYS A 70 -7.25 0.74 -2.48
C CYS A 70 -7.79 1.80 -3.46
N GLN A 71 -9.09 2.11 -3.38
CA GLN A 71 -9.71 3.11 -4.27
C GLN A 71 -9.18 4.52 -4.01
N GLU A 72 -9.08 4.92 -2.74
CA GLU A 72 -8.52 6.22 -2.34
C GLU A 72 -7.05 6.36 -2.78
N ALA A 73 -6.24 5.30 -2.62
CA ALA A 73 -4.83 5.31 -3.04
C ALA A 73 -4.66 5.47 -4.57
N LEU A 74 -5.56 4.88 -5.36
CA LEU A 74 -5.60 5.05 -6.82
C LEU A 74 -6.05 6.47 -7.21
N GLN A 75 -7.10 6.99 -6.56
CA GLN A 75 -7.63 8.34 -6.84
C GLN A 75 -6.63 9.44 -6.48
N ASN A 76 -5.89 9.27 -5.38
CA ASN A 76 -4.85 10.21 -4.94
C ASN A 76 -3.58 10.14 -5.81
N GLY A 77 -3.51 9.19 -6.76
CA GLY A 77 -2.36 9.00 -7.63
C GLY A 77 -1.12 8.45 -6.93
N CYS A 78 -1.26 7.95 -5.69
CA CYS A 78 -0.15 7.32 -4.96
C CYS A 78 0.26 5.99 -5.61
N ILE A 79 -0.74 5.28 -6.15
CA ILE A 79 -0.55 4.04 -6.90
C ILE A 79 -1.16 4.22 -8.28
N LYS A 80 -0.41 3.83 -9.30
CA LYS A 80 -0.86 3.81 -10.69
C LYS A 80 -1.03 2.36 -11.12
N ARG A 81 -2.28 1.99 -11.36
CA ARG A 81 -2.66 0.66 -11.83
C ARG A 81 -2.81 0.65 -13.35
N TYR A 82 -2.26 -0.37 -14.00
CA TYR A 82 -2.30 -0.50 -15.45
C TYR A 82 -3.37 -1.51 -15.86
N THR A 83 -4.53 -1.02 -16.27
CA THR A 83 -5.70 -1.85 -16.56
C THR A 83 -5.84 -2.27 -18.02
N LYS A 84 -5.08 -1.67 -18.94
CA LYS A 84 -5.22 -1.90 -20.39
C LYS A 84 -4.38 -3.07 -20.92
N VAL A 85 -3.27 -3.35 -20.26
CA VAL A 85 -2.35 -4.44 -20.60
C VAL A 85 -1.88 -5.06 -19.30
N GLY A 86 -1.76 -6.39 -19.25
CA GLY A 86 -1.42 -7.07 -18.02
C GLY A 86 0.00 -6.75 -17.57
N TYR A 87 1.00 -7.16 -18.35
CA TYR A 87 2.40 -6.78 -18.13
C TYR A 87 2.81 -5.68 -19.12
N PRO A 88 3.56 -4.64 -18.71
CA PRO A 88 4.05 -3.61 -19.63
C PRO A 88 4.82 -4.22 -20.82
N PRO A 89 4.43 -3.94 -22.07
CA PRO A 89 5.12 -4.48 -23.25
C PRO A 89 6.51 -3.88 -23.46
N ASN A 90 6.75 -2.68 -22.93
CA ASN A 90 8.00 -1.95 -22.98
C ASN A 90 8.75 -1.98 -21.63
N SER A 91 8.45 -2.96 -20.78
CA SER A 91 9.21 -3.16 -19.55
C SER A 91 10.60 -3.68 -19.89
N GLU A 92 11.63 -3.10 -19.28
CA GLU A 92 12.98 -3.68 -19.32
C GLU A 92 13.12 -4.85 -18.33
N TYR A 93 12.11 -5.07 -17.48
CA TYR A 93 12.06 -6.20 -16.56
C TYR A 93 11.47 -7.43 -17.25
N LYS A 94 12.00 -8.60 -16.88
CA LYS A 94 11.40 -9.88 -17.26
C LYS A 94 10.25 -10.20 -16.31
N LYS A 95 9.09 -10.54 -16.88
CA LYS A 95 7.94 -11.01 -16.09
C LYS A 95 8.33 -12.28 -15.29
N PRO A 96 8.17 -12.30 -13.96
CA PRO A 96 8.43 -13.48 -13.16
C PRO A 96 7.43 -14.59 -13.48
N GLN A 97 7.91 -15.80 -13.76
CA GLN A 97 7.06 -16.92 -14.20
C GLN A 97 6.08 -17.43 -13.13
N HIS A 98 6.43 -17.27 -11.85
CA HIS A 98 5.58 -17.70 -10.73
C HIS A 98 4.46 -16.68 -10.39
N ILE A 99 4.50 -15.47 -10.97
CA ILE A 99 3.53 -14.41 -10.70
C ILE A 99 2.51 -14.32 -11.84
N ASN A 100 1.30 -14.81 -11.55
CA ASN A 100 0.16 -14.78 -12.48
C ASN A 100 -0.78 -13.60 -12.20
N ALA A 101 -0.23 -12.42 -11.98
CA ALA A 101 -1.01 -11.20 -11.82
C ALA A 101 -1.53 -10.69 -13.18
N GLU A 102 -2.84 -10.46 -13.27
CA GLU A 102 -3.50 -9.87 -14.45
C GLU A 102 -3.28 -8.36 -14.54
N THR A 103 -3.16 -7.67 -13.41
CA THR A 103 -3.06 -6.22 -13.36
C THR A 103 -1.86 -5.78 -12.53
N TRP A 104 -0.90 -5.14 -13.17
CA TRP A 104 0.29 -4.60 -12.52
C TRP A 104 0.07 -3.15 -12.09
N ALA A 105 0.86 -2.71 -11.12
CA ALA A 105 0.82 -1.37 -10.58
C ALA A 105 2.22 -0.88 -10.19
N VAL A 106 2.40 0.44 -10.23
CA VAL A 106 3.58 1.11 -9.69
C VAL A 106 3.17 2.07 -8.58
N MET A 107 4.07 2.24 -7.62
CA MET A 107 3.93 3.20 -6.53
C MET A 107 5.18 4.09 -6.50
N HIS A 108 4.98 5.40 -6.60
CA HIS A 108 6.07 6.36 -6.44
C HIS A 108 6.41 6.53 -4.97
N ILE A 109 7.70 6.53 -4.63
CA ILE A 109 8.15 6.67 -3.24
C ILE A 109 8.01 8.11 -2.73
N THR A 110 8.11 9.11 -3.61
CA THR A 110 7.82 10.52 -3.29
C THR A 110 7.07 11.20 -4.44
N LYS A 111 6.43 12.35 -4.16
CA LYS A 111 5.77 13.15 -5.19
C LYS A 111 6.82 13.63 -6.21
N ASN A 112 6.59 13.37 -7.49
CA ASN A 112 7.48 13.69 -8.61
C ASN A 112 8.84 12.95 -8.61
N SER A 113 8.94 11.80 -7.95
CA SER A 113 10.13 10.93 -8.06
C SER A 113 10.11 10.05 -9.31
N LYS A 114 11.32 9.79 -9.82
CA LYS A 114 11.57 8.72 -10.78
C LYS A 114 11.54 7.34 -10.11
N GLN A 115 11.93 7.28 -8.83
CA GLN A 115 12.00 6.05 -8.08
C GLN A 115 10.61 5.49 -7.79
N VAL A 116 10.38 4.26 -8.20
CA VAL A 116 9.12 3.55 -8.02
C VAL A 116 9.37 2.16 -7.45
N VAL A 117 8.35 1.61 -6.81
CA VAL A 117 8.26 0.16 -6.62
C VAL A 117 7.18 -0.39 -7.54
N ALA A 118 7.51 -1.47 -8.22
CA ALA A 118 6.61 -2.15 -9.13
C ALA A 118 6.10 -3.45 -8.53
N GLY A 119 4.86 -3.78 -8.84
CA GLY A 119 4.18 -4.93 -8.27
C GLY A 119 2.78 -5.10 -8.81
N TYR A 120 1.92 -5.71 -8.01
CA TYR A 120 0.51 -5.91 -8.35
C TYR A 120 -0.36 -5.79 -7.11
N ILE A 121 -1.66 -5.59 -7.33
CA ILE A 121 -2.64 -5.50 -6.25
C ILE A 121 -3.57 -6.70 -6.33
N GLN A 122 -3.73 -7.41 -5.22
CA GLN A 122 -4.70 -8.49 -5.06
C GLN A 122 -5.31 -8.42 -3.65
N ASP A 123 -6.63 -8.47 -3.56
CA ASP A 123 -7.38 -8.48 -2.29
C ASP A 123 -6.99 -7.36 -1.29
N ASP A 124 -6.90 -6.12 -1.78
CA ASP A 124 -6.43 -4.94 -1.03
C ASP A 124 -5.00 -5.10 -0.45
N VAL A 125 -4.17 -5.92 -1.08
CA VAL A 125 -2.75 -6.06 -0.77
C VAL A 125 -1.92 -5.68 -1.99
N PHE A 126 -1.00 -4.73 -1.84
CA PHE A 126 0.03 -4.43 -2.82
C PHE A 126 1.22 -5.35 -2.57
N PHE A 127 1.49 -6.25 -3.52
CA PHE A 127 2.65 -7.13 -3.52
C PHE A 127 3.79 -6.44 -4.24
N ILE A 128 4.82 -6.03 -3.50
CA ILE A 128 6.02 -5.43 -4.08
C ILE A 128 6.85 -6.55 -4.70
N VAL A 129 7.24 -6.37 -5.97
CA VAL A 129 8.01 -7.34 -6.75
C VAL A 129 9.38 -6.79 -7.10
N PHE A 130 9.43 -5.56 -7.61
CA PHE A 130 10.66 -4.89 -8.04
C PHE A 130 10.85 -3.56 -7.33
N LEU A 131 12.10 -3.32 -6.95
CA LEU A 131 12.60 -2.00 -6.60
C LEU A 131 13.20 -1.39 -7.87
N ASP A 132 12.65 -0.25 -8.28
CA ASP A 132 12.95 0.38 -9.58
C ASP A 132 13.26 1.87 -9.40
N LYS A 133 14.53 2.18 -9.13
CA LYS A 133 14.97 3.57 -8.99
C LYS A 133 15.01 4.32 -10.32
N GLU A 134 15.10 3.59 -11.43
CA GLU A 134 15.31 4.12 -12.78
C GLU A 134 14.04 4.15 -13.63
N HIS A 135 12.87 3.85 -13.06
CA HIS A 135 11.57 3.81 -13.73
C HIS A 135 11.57 2.95 -15.01
N GLN A 136 12.32 1.84 -15.00
CA GLN A 136 12.48 0.92 -16.13
C GLN A 136 11.36 -0.13 -16.21
N PHE A 137 10.53 -0.25 -15.17
CA PHE A 137 9.41 -1.17 -15.16
C PHE A 137 8.32 -0.74 -16.13
N TRP A 138 8.06 0.56 -16.20
CA TRP A 138 7.14 1.15 -17.17
C TRP A 138 7.66 2.51 -17.63
N PRO A 139 8.67 2.53 -18.51
CA PRO A 139 9.20 3.77 -19.01
C PRO A 139 8.09 4.51 -19.77
N MET A 140 7.94 5.81 -19.49
CA MET A 140 7.09 6.66 -20.32
C MET A 140 7.80 6.82 -21.68
N ALA A 141 7.11 6.46 -22.77
CA ALA A 141 7.65 6.68 -24.11
C ALA A 141 7.95 8.17 -24.30
N GLY A 142 9.23 8.54 -24.34
CA GLY A 142 9.67 9.92 -24.51
C GLY A 142 11.06 10.24 -23.99
N LYS A 143 12.10 9.70 -24.64
CA LYS A 143 13.18 10.49 -25.22
C LYS A 143 13.57 9.89 -26.56
#